data_AF-A0A950A1F3-F1
#
_entry.id   AF-A0A950A1F3-F1
#
_cell.length_a   1.000
_cell.length_b   1.000
_cell.length_c   1.000
_cell.angle_alpha   90.00
_cell.angle_beta   90.00
_cell.angle_gamma   90.00
#
_symmetry.space_group_name_H-M   'P 1'
#
loop_
_entity.id
_entity.type
_entity.pdbx_description
1 polymer ?
#
loop_
_entity_poly.entity_id
_entity_poly.type
_entity_poly.pdbx_seq_one_letter_code
_entity_poly.pdbx_strand_id
1 'polypeptide(L)' 'TAIISTSKGIMTGHEARIAGVGGEVVAKVW' A
#
# COMPACT_ATOMS: atom_id res chain seq x y z
N THR A 1 3.62 0.33 -9.96
CA THR A 1 2.90 -0.07 -8.73
C THR A 1 3.48 0.58 -7.49
N ALA A 2 2.67 1.28 -6.69
CA ALA A 2 3.08 1.79 -5.37
C ALA A 2 2.99 0.66 -4.32
N ILE A 3 4.00 0.55 -3.47
CA ILE A 3 4.05 -0.37 -2.33
C ILE A 3 3.81 0.46 -1.07
N ILE A 4 2.80 0.07 -0.28
CA ILE A 4 2.33 0.82 0.88
C ILE A 4 2.53 -0.04 2.14
N SER A 5 3.19 0.54 3.13
CA SER A 5 3.26 0.00 4.50
C SER A 5 2.03 0.43 5.27
N THR A 6 1.24 -0.54 5.74
CA THR A 6 0.00 -0.31 6.49
C THR A 6 0.08 -1.01 7.85
N SER A 7 -0.85 -0.71 8.75
CA SER A 7 -1.00 -1.42 10.04
C SER A 7 -1.38 -2.90 9.90
N LYS A 8 -1.73 -3.35 8.68
CA LYS A 8 -2.10 -4.75 8.36
C LYS A 8 -1.03 -5.45 7.53
N GLY A 9 0.14 -4.84 7.35
CA GLY A 9 1.24 -5.36 6.54
C GLY A 9 1.52 -4.54 5.28
N ILE A 10 2.44 -5.05 4.46
CA ILE A 10 2.83 -4.45 3.18
C ILE A 10 1.87 -4.93 2.09
N MET A 11 1.40 -4.01 1.26
CA MET A 11 0.53 -4.33 0.12
C MET A 11 0.71 -3.31 -1.00
N THR A 12 0.16 -3.59 -2.18
CA THR A 12 0.08 -2.62 -3.27
C THR A 12 -0.91 -1.50 -2.93
N GLY A 13 -0.75 -0.33 -3.56
CA GLY A 13 -1.71 0.76 -3.41
C GLY A 13 -3.14 0.39 -3.87
N HIS A 14 -3.28 -0.59 -4.76
CA HIS A 14 -4.59 -1.07 -5.19
C HIS A 14 -5.27 -1.91 -4.10
N GLU A 15 -4.52 -2.82 -3.46
CA GLU A 15 -5.01 -3.60 -2.33
C GLU A 15 -5.35 -2.70 -1.13
N ALA A 16 -4.52 -1.69 -0.84
CA ALA A 16 -4.79 -0.73 0.24
C ALA A 16 -6.12 0.03 0.02
N ARG A 17 -6.40 0.44 -1.23
CA ARG A 17 -7.67 1.09 -1.61
C ARG A 17 -8.86 0.17 -1.36
N ILE A 18 -8.79 -1.08 -1.82
CA ILE A 18 -9.88 -2.07 -1.66
C ILE A 18 -10.11 -2.37 -0.17
N ALA A 19 -9.03 -2.50 0.61
CA ALA A 19 -9.09 -2.78 2.03
C ALA A 19 -9.49 -1.57 2.89
N GLY A 20 -9.62 -0.37 2.30
CA GLY A 20 -10.00 0.86 3.00
C GLY A 20 -8.98 1.30 4.06
N VAL A 21 -7.69 1.01 3.84
CA VAL A 21 -6.61 1.35 4.79
C VAL A 21 -5.60 2.31 4.16
N GLY A 22 -5.16 3.28 4.97
CA GLY A 22 -4.05 4.16 4.63
C GLY A 22 -2.70 3.59 5.07
N GLY A 23 -1.64 4.30 4.71
CA GLY A 23 -0.27 3.91 5.05
C GLY A 23 0.77 4.82 4.40
N GLU A 24 2.03 4.46 4.59
CA GLU A 24 3.16 5.18 4.00
C GLU A 24 3.60 4.51 2.70
N VAL A 25 3.86 5.31 1.66
CA VAL A 25 4.43 4.80 0.41
C VAL A 25 5.91 4.55 0.63
N VAL A 26 6.32 3.29 0.59
CA VAL A 26 7.72 2.88 0.84
C VAL A 26 8.50 2.63 -0.44
N ALA A 27 7.82 2.33 -1.54
CA ALA A 27 8.44 2.16 -2.85
C ALA A 27 7.44 2.42 -3.98
N LYS A 28 7.98 2.75 -5.16
CA LYS A 28 7.24 2.80 -6.42
C LYS A 28 8.04 2.06 -7.48
N VAL A 29 7.46 0.98 -8.00
CA VAL A 29 8.01 0.22 -9.12
C VAL A 29 7.32 0.71 -10.39
N TRP A 30 8.04 0.86 -11.50
CA TRP A 30 7.47 1.17 -12.82
C TRP A 30 7.15 -0.12 -13.58
#